data_AF-A0A8J7NUJ7-F1
#
_entry.id   AF-A0A8J7NUJ7-F1
#
_cell.length_a   1.000
_cell.length_b   1.000
_cell.length_c   1.000
_cell.angle_alpha   90.00
_cell.angle_beta   90.00
_cell.angle_gamma   90.00
#
_symmetry.space_group_name_H-M   'P 1'
#
loop_
_entity.id
_entity.type
_entity.pdbx_description
1 polymer ?
#
loop_
_entity_poly.entity_id
_entity_poly.type
_entity_poly.pdbx_seq_one_letter_code
_entity_poly.pdbx_strand_id
1 'polypeptide(L)'
;MVKLSAELIEQAAQYTNPVRDRELDLRGYKIPVLENLGATLDQFDTIDFSDNEIRKLDGFPLLKRIKTLLMNNNRICRIGEGLEQSLPNLRELVLTSNNIQELGDLDPLASVKSLTLLSLLRNPVTNKKHYRLYVINKIPQIRVLDFQKVKLKERQEAEKMFKGKRGAQLAKDIAKRTKTFTPGAALQAEKKKTGPSPADVEAIKNAIANATSLAEVERLNGLLQSGQIPGRDKKQG
;
A
#
# COMPACT_ATOMS: atom_id res chain seq x y z
N MET A 1 -14.52 15.43 -11.73
CA MET A 1 -13.42 14.46 -11.61
C MET A 1 -12.99 14.14 -13.03
N VAL A 2 -11.74 14.43 -13.41
CA VAL A 2 -11.25 14.24 -14.78
C VAL A 2 -10.53 12.91 -14.87
N LYS A 3 -10.86 12.11 -15.88
CA LYS A 3 -10.18 10.85 -16.15
C LYS A 3 -8.80 11.13 -16.75
N LEU A 4 -7.77 10.39 -16.32
CA LEU A 4 -6.47 10.45 -16.99
C LEU A 4 -6.55 9.66 -18.30
N SER A 5 -6.90 10.32 -19.40
CA SER A 5 -7.02 9.72 -20.73
C SER A 5 -5.74 9.90 -21.56
N ALA A 6 -5.65 9.16 -22.67
CA ALA A 6 -4.54 9.32 -23.60
C ALA A 6 -4.53 10.73 -24.23
N GLU A 7 -5.71 11.25 -24.58
CA GLU A 7 -5.86 12.59 -25.15
C GLU A 7 -5.40 13.68 -24.18
N LEU A 8 -5.69 13.52 -22.87
CA LEU A 8 -5.19 14.44 -21.85
C LEU A 8 -3.66 14.43 -21.78
N ILE A 9 -3.03 13.25 -21.85
CA ILE A 9 -1.57 13.10 -21.83
C ILE A 9 -0.93 13.74 -23.06
N GLU A 10 -1.53 13.56 -24.24
CA GLU A 10 -1.02 14.13 -25.50
C GLU A 10 -1.11 15.67 -25.54
N GLN A 11 -2.16 16.24 -24.94
CA GLN A 11 -2.40 17.68 -24.91
C GLN A 11 -1.71 18.40 -23.75
N ALA A 12 -1.29 17.66 -22.71
CA ALA A 12 -0.61 18.19 -21.55
C ALA A 12 0.72 18.87 -21.93
N ALA A 13 1.13 19.85 -21.13
CA ALA A 13 2.37 20.57 -21.38
C ALA A 13 3.59 19.66 -21.21
N GLN A 14 4.52 19.75 -22.16
CA GLN A 14 5.74 18.96 -22.18
C GLN A 14 6.92 19.90 -22.41
N TYR A 15 7.94 19.81 -21.56
CA TYR A 15 9.09 20.69 -21.65
C TYR A 15 10.34 20.05 -21.02
N THR A 16 11.49 20.70 -21.22
CA THR A 16 12.70 20.38 -20.47
C THR A 16 12.71 21.21 -19.20
N ASN A 17 12.74 20.57 -18.05
CA ASN A 17 12.68 21.26 -16.76
C ASN A 17 14.06 21.85 -16.35
N PRO A 18 14.15 22.61 -15.23
CA PRO A 18 15.41 23.25 -14.82
C PRO A 18 16.57 22.30 -14.51
N VAL A 19 16.30 21.02 -14.21
CA VAL A 19 17.33 19.99 -14.01
C VAL A 19 17.67 19.22 -15.30
N ARG A 20 17.16 19.69 -16.45
CA ARG A 20 17.37 19.14 -17.79
C ARG A 20 16.72 17.78 -18.04
N ASP A 21 15.69 17.45 -17.27
CA ASP A 21 14.86 16.27 -17.50
C ASP A 21 13.69 16.61 -18.43
N ARG A 22 13.27 15.66 -19.27
CA ARG A 22 12.02 15.81 -20.05
C ARG A 22 10.85 15.57 -19.10
N GLU A 23 10.03 16.60 -18.91
CA GLU A 23 8.93 16.62 -17.95
C GLU A 23 7.57 16.68 -18.65
N LEU A 24 6.63 15.89 -18.13
CA LEU A 24 5.21 15.95 -18.46
C LEU A 24 4.47 16.60 -17.29
N ASP A 25 3.76 17.70 -17.56
CA ASP A 25 3.00 18.46 -16.57
C ASP A 25 1.53 18.03 -16.57
N LEU A 26 1.12 17.31 -15.52
CA LEU A 26 -0.25 16.87 -15.27
C LEU A 26 -0.82 17.53 -14.01
N ARG A 27 -0.39 18.75 -13.68
CA ARG A 27 -0.85 19.46 -12.48
C ARG A 27 -2.30 19.90 -12.58
N GLY A 28 -3.02 19.86 -11.45
CA GLY A 28 -4.30 20.58 -11.31
C GLY A 28 -5.51 20.00 -12.05
N TYR A 29 -5.40 18.85 -12.70
CA TYR A 29 -6.50 18.26 -13.49
C TYR A 29 -7.58 17.57 -12.64
N LYS A 30 -7.42 17.47 -11.32
CA LYS A 30 -8.33 16.73 -10.42
C LYS A 30 -8.44 15.25 -10.81
N ILE A 31 -7.30 14.66 -11.21
CA ILE A 31 -7.17 13.25 -11.57
C ILE A 31 -7.36 12.39 -10.31
N PRO A 32 -8.29 11.42 -10.29
CA PRO A 32 -8.55 10.57 -9.12
C PRO A 32 -7.70 9.29 -9.09
N VAL A 33 -7.29 8.82 -10.27
CA VAL A 33 -6.71 7.49 -10.51
C VAL A 33 -5.64 7.62 -11.58
N LEU A 34 -4.51 6.97 -11.35
CA LEU A 34 -3.45 6.80 -12.34
C LEU A 34 -3.82 5.66 -13.28
N GLU A 35 -3.93 5.95 -14.56
CA GLU A 35 -4.30 5.01 -15.62
C GLU A 35 -3.83 5.55 -16.98
N ASN A 36 -3.84 4.71 -18.03
CA ASN A 36 -3.53 5.09 -19.41
C ASN A 36 -2.14 5.73 -19.64
N LEU A 37 -1.24 5.58 -18.67
CA LEU A 37 0.14 6.11 -18.75
C LEU A 37 0.99 5.46 -19.86
N GLY A 38 0.48 4.43 -20.54
CA GLY A 38 1.11 3.89 -21.75
C GLY A 38 1.18 4.92 -22.88
N ALA A 39 0.25 5.89 -22.91
CA ALA A 39 0.24 6.99 -23.86
C ALA A 39 1.46 7.92 -23.72
N THR A 40 2.19 7.86 -22.61
CA THR A 40 3.45 8.60 -22.43
C THR A 40 4.60 8.06 -23.28
N LEU A 41 4.45 6.83 -23.81
CA LEU A 41 5.43 6.14 -24.65
C LEU A 41 6.84 6.04 -24.02
N ASP A 42 6.92 6.03 -22.69
CA ASP A 42 8.17 5.97 -21.91
C ASP A 42 9.20 7.06 -22.26
N GLN A 43 8.71 8.25 -22.66
CA GLN A 43 9.55 9.33 -23.17
C GLN A 43 10.03 10.32 -22.10
N PHE A 44 9.46 10.29 -20.89
CA PHE A 44 9.70 11.29 -19.86
C PHE A 44 10.62 10.79 -18.74
N ASP A 45 11.45 11.70 -18.25
CA ASP A 45 12.30 11.49 -17.08
C ASP A 45 11.53 11.86 -15.79
N THR A 46 10.68 12.89 -15.87
CA THR A 46 9.87 13.40 -14.76
C THR A 46 8.40 13.48 -15.16
N ILE A 47 7.49 13.10 -14.26
CA ILE A 47 6.06 13.43 -14.40
C ILE A 47 5.61 14.17 -13.15
N ASP A 48 4.94 15.30 -13.36
CA ASP A 48 4.34 16.07 -12.28
C ASP A 48 2.83 15.88 -12.19
N PHE A 49 2.38 15.22 -11.12
CA PHE A 49 0.98 14.99 -10.78
C PHE A 49 0.50 15.88 -9.63
N SER A 50 1.19 16.97 -9.32
CA SER A 50 0.85 17.82 -8.18
C SER A 50 -0.57 18.41 -8.30
N ASP A 51 -1.22 18.65 -7.17
CA ASP A 51 -2.55 19.27 -7.09
C ASP A 51 -3.66 18.45 -7.80
N ASN A 52 -3.62 17.12 -7.61
CA ASN A 52 -4.65 16.20 -8.08
C ASN A 52 -5.39 15.52 -6.91
N GLU A 53 -6.26 14.56 -7.21
CA GLU A 53 -7.06 13.83 -6.21
C GLU A 53 -6.67 12.35 -6.09
N ILE A 54 -5.43 12.01 -6.48
CA ILE A 54 -4.95 10.63 -6.57
C ILE A 54 -4.90 10.00 -5.18
N ARG A 55 -5.49 8.80 -5.03
CA ARG A 55 -5.55 8.10 -3.73
C ARG A 55 -4.56 6.94 -3.59
N LYS A 56 -4.08 6.39 -4.69
CA LYS A 56 -3.22 5.22 -4.71
C LYS A 56 -2.07 5.44 -5.69
N LEU A 57 -0.85 5.22 -5.23
CA LEU A 57 0.35 5.22 -6.07
C LEU A 57 0.51 3.82 -6.69
N ASP A 58 -0.11 3.61 -7.85
CA ASP A 58 -0.18 2.36 -8.62
C ASP A 58 -0.66 2.71 -10.06
N GLY A 59 -0.95 1.73 -10.91
CA GLY A 59 -1.54 1.95 -12.24
C GLY A 59 -0.52 2.32 -13.31
N PHE A 60 0.77 2.19 -13.01
CA PHE A 60 1.85 2.45 -13.94
C PHE A 60 2.08 1.23 -14.85
N PRO A 61 2.18 1.41 -16.18
CA PRO A 61 2.78 0.42 -17.05
C PRO A 61 4.31 0.38 -16.82
N LEU A 62 5.01 -0.47 -17.55
CA LEU A 62 6.47 -0.47 -17.55
C LEU A 62 7.00 0.82 -18.18
N LEU A 63 7.56 1.71 -17.36
CA LEU A 63 8.16 2.98 -17.75
C LEU A 63 9.61 2.99 -17.25
N LYS A 64 10.56 2.66 -18.12
CA LYS A 64 11.97 2.50 -17.80
C LYS A 64 12.68 3.84 -17.69
N ARG A 65 12.16 4.90 -18.31
CA ARG A 65 12.83 6.20 -18.33
C ARG A 65 12.53 7.05 -17.11
N ILE A 66 11.36 6.88 -16.49
CA ILE A 66 10.94 7.68 -15.33
C ILE A 66 11.94 7.54 -14.18
N LYS A 67 12.41 8.69 -13.70
CA LYS A 67 13.31 8.85 -12.56
C LYS A 67 12.64 9.60 -11.42
N THR A 68 11.74 10.54 -11.72
CA THR A 68 11.18 11.46 -10.74
C THR A 68 9.66 11.51 -10.84
N LEU A 69 9.00 11.33 -9.71
CA LEU A 69 7.55 11.52 -9.56
C LEU A 69 7.27 12.61 -8.53
N LEU A 70 6.63 13.69 -9.00
CA LEU A 70 6.15 14.77 -8.15
C LEU A 70 4.65 14.54 -7.89
N MET A 71 4.30 14.24 -6.65
CA MET A 71 2.93 13.86 -6.24
C MET A 71 2.40 14.80 -5.14
N ASN A 72 2.81 16.07 -5.16
CA ASN A 72 2.45 17.01 -4.10
C ASN A 72 0.94 17.22 -4.04
N ASN A 73 0.41 17.51 -2.84
CA ASN A 73 -0.99 17.92 -2.65
C ASN A 73 -2.00 16.96 -3.31
N ASN A 74 -1.84 15.67 -3.07
CA ASN A 74 -2.76 14.62 -3.51
C ASN A 74 -3.46 13.99 -2.29
N ARG A 75 -4.19 12.89 -2.49
CA ARG A 75 -4.90 12.16 -1.43
C ARG A 75 -4.32 10.77 -1.23
N ILE A 76 -3.03 10.57 -1.52
CA ILE A 76 -2.41 9.24 -1.53
C ILE A 76 -2.42 8.69 -0.12
N CYS A 77 -3.12 7.56 0.07
CA CYS A 77 -3.20 6.84 1.32
C CYS A 77 -2.66 5.41 1.21
N ARG A 78 -2.31 4.96 -0.01
CA ARG A 78 -1.78 3.62 -0.26
C ARG A 78 -0.76 3.62 -1.39
N ILE A 79 0.30 2.85 -1.18
CA ILE A 79 1.32 2.56 -2.19
C ILE A 79 1.07 1.13 -2.70
N GLY A 80 1.10 0.94 -4.02
CA GLY A 80 0.98 -0.36 -4.66
C GLY A 80 2.16 -1.27 -4.37
N GLU A 81 1.91 -2.59 -4.31
CA GLU A 81 2.98 -3.59 -4.28
C GLU A 81 3.55 -3.75 -5.71
N GLY A 82 4.82 -4.10 -5.84
CA GLY A 82 5.42 -4.38 -7.15
C GLY A 82 5.76 -3.14 -7.98
N LEU A 83 5.82 -1.94 -7.37
CA LEU A 83 6.11 -0.69 -8.08
C LEU A 83 7.46 -0.74 -8.83
N GLU A 84 8.42 -1.54 -8.35
CA GLU A 84 9.71 -1.78 -8.98
C GLU A 84 9.61 -2.46 -10.36
N GLN A 85 8.53 -3.18 -10.62
CA GLN A 85 8.29 -3.85 -11.90
C GLN A 85 7.83 -2.84 -12.96
N SER A 86 7.04 -1.85 -12.56
CA SER A 86 6.57 -0.78 -13.45
C SER A 86 7.58 0.35 -13.59
N LEU A 87 8.27 0.72 -12.50
CA LEU A 87 9.16 1.88 -12.42
C LEU A 87 10.57 1.47 -11.94
N PRO A 88 11.31 0.66 -12.71
CA PRO A 88 12.58 0.08 -12.26
C PRO A 88 13.67 1.12 -11.96
N ASN A 89 13.58 2.30 -12.58
CA ASN A 89 14.58 3.36 -12.47
C ASN A 89 14.13 4.58 -11.65
N LEU A 90 13.04 4.45 -10.87
CA LEU A 90 12.55 5.53 -10.01
C LEU A 90 13.58 5.90 -8.93
N ARG A 91 14.05 7.15 -8.94
CA ARG A 91 15.07 7.68 -8.02
C ARG A 91 14.49 8.64 -6.99
N GLU A 92 13.49 9.42 -7.37
CA GLU A 92 12.95 10.50 -6.56
C GLU A 92 11.42 10.42 -6.51
N LEU A 93 10.88 10.37 -5.29
CA LEU A 93 9.44 10.33 -5.05
C LEU A 93 9.07 11.39 -4.01
N VAL A 94 8.33 12.41 -4.45
CA VAL A 94 7.89 13.52 -3.60
C VAL A 94 6.40 13.36 -3.31
N LEU A 95 6.06 12.96 -2.09
CA LEU A 95 4.70 12.72 -1.61
C LEU A 95 4.25 13.80 -0.59
N THR A 96 4.80 15.01 -0.68
CA THR A 96 4.48 16.10 0.26
C THR A 96 2.97 16.40 0.25
N SER A 97 2.38 16.62 1.42
CA SER A 97 0.95 16.92 1.58
C SER A 97 0.04 15.82 1.00
N ASN A 98 0.11 14.61 1.56
CA ASN A 98 -0.75 13.47 1.21
C ASN A 98 -1.38 12.85 2.47
N ASN A 99 -2.03 11.69 2.32
CA ASN A 99 -2.83 11.03 3.36
C ASN A 99 -2.23 9.67 3.81
N ILE A 100 -0.91 9.51 3.76
CA ILE A 100 -0.25 8.30 4.26
C ILE A 100 -0.27 8.33 5.79
N GLN A 101 -0.89 7.33 6.40
CA GLN A 101 -1.22 7.35 7.82
C GLN A 101 -0.31 6.46 8.66
N GLU A 102 -0.03 5.23 8.23
CA GLU A 102 0.69 4.26 9.04
C GLU A 102 2.06 3.90 8.45
N LEU A 103 3.00 3.49 9.32
CA LEU A 103 4.37 3.17 8.91
C LEU A 103 4.42 2.00 7.94
N GLY A 104 3.56 1.00 8.12
CA GLY A 104 3.50 -0.18 7.25
C GLY A 104 2.99 0.14 5.85
N ASP A 105 2.36 1.30 5.63
CA ASP A 105 1.91 1.73 4.29
C ASP A 105 3.10 2.09 3.38
N LEU A 106 4.28 2.34 3.97
CA LEU A 106 5.53 2.67 3.28
C LEU A 106 6.33 1.43 2.87
N ASP A 107 6.01 0.27 3.45
CA ASP A 107 6.72 -0.99 3.21
C ASP A 107 6.90 -1.37 1.73
N PRO A 108 5.93 -1.15 0.82
CA PRO A 108 6.10 -1.46 -0.59
C PRO A 108 7.29 -0.74 -1.23
N LEU A 109 7.67 0.45 -0.75
CA LEU A 109 8.82 1.19 -1.30
C LEU A 109 10.16 0.49 -1.05
N ALA A 110 10.22 -0.49 -0.12
CA ALA A 110 11.43 -1.26 0.13
C ALA A 110 11.88 -2.09 -1.09
N SER A 111 10.97 -2.45 -2.00
CA SER A 111 11.29 -3.19 -3.22
C SER A 111 11.95 -2.31 -4.29
N VAL A 112 11.67 -1.00 -4.32
CA VAL A 112 12.19 -0.04 -5.32
C VAL A 112 13.65 0.32 -5.01
N LYS A 113 14.58 -0.51 -5.48
CA LYS A 113 16.02 -0.42 -5.12
C LYS A 113 16.72 0.83 -5.64
N SER A 114 16.18 1.44 -6.69
CA SER A 114 16.68 2.68 -7.30
C SER A 114 16.30 3.93 -6.53
N LEU A 115 15.35 3.85 -5.60
CA LEU A 115 14.82 5.01 -4.86
C LEU A 115 15.87 5.57 -3.90
N THR A 116 16.23 6.85 -4.07
CA THR A 116 17.26 7.54 -3.27
C THR A 116 16.74 8.77 -2.55
N LEU A 117 15.71 9.43 -3.06
CA LEU A 117 15.06 10.58 -2.43
C LEU A 117 13.58 10.27 -2.20
N LEU A 118 13.14 10.45 -0.95
CA LEU A 118 11.75 10.34 -0.55
C LEU A 118 11.37 11.56 0.29
N SER A 119 10.28 12.25 -0.07
CA SER A 119 9.66 13.26 0.79
C SER A 119 8.27 12.80 1.18
N LEU A 120 8.00 12.77 2.49
CA LEU A 120 6.71 12.43 3.09
C LEU A 120 6.19 13.56 3.97
N LEU A 121 6.84 14.73 3.93
CA LEU A 121 6.43 15.93 4.67
C LEU A 121 4.93 16.19 4.56
N ARG A 122 4.31 16.62 5.66
CA ARG A 122 2.87 16.90 5.73
C ARG A 122 1.98 15.67 5.41
N ASN A 123 2.44 14.47 5.75
CA ASN A 123 1.59 13.28 5.86
C ASN A 123 1.40 12.91 7.34
N PRO A 124 0.25 12.36 7.76
CA PRO A 124 0.06 11.93 9.15
C PRO A 124 1.12 10.94 9.66
N VAL A 125 1.69 10.11 8.78
CA VAL A 125 2.76 9.16 9.11
C VAL A 125 4.02 9.82 9.70
N THR A 126 4.31 11.09 9.37
CA THR A 126 5.51 11.79 9.90
C THR A 126 5.43 12.04 11.40
N ASN A 127 4.22 12.03 11.97
CA ASN A 127 3.99 12.22 13.40
C ASN A 127 4.09 10.90 14.20
N LYS A 128 4.29 9.76 13.53
CA LYS A 128 4.39 8.45 14.21
C LYS A 128 5.73 8.33 14.94
N LYS A 129 5.70 7.65 16.10
CA LYS A 129 6.91 7.34 16.85
C LYS A 129 7.88 6.54 15.98
N HIS A 130 9.16 6.88 16.06
CA HIS A 130 10.25 6.22 15.32
C HIS A 130 10.14 6.32 13.79
N TYR A 131 9.27 7.19 13.24
CA TYR A 131 9.05 7.34 11.81
C TYR A 131 10.34 7.35 10.98
N ARG A 132 11.26 8.27 11.31
CA ARG A 132 12.50 8.45 10.56
C ARG A 132 13.40 7.21 10.59
N LEU A 133 13.59 6.63 11.78
CA LEU A 133 14.42 5.43 11.94
C LEU A 133 13.77 4.20 11.28
N TYR A 134 12.44 4.09 11.33
CA TYR A 134 11.69 3.03 10.67
C TYR A 134 11.90 3.08 9.16
N VAL A 135 11.74 4.26 8.54
CA VAL A 135 11.96 4.44 7.10
C VAL A 135 13.41 4.12 6.71
N ILE A 136 14.39 4.61 7.48
CA ILE A 136 15.82 4.34 7.24
C ILE A 136 16.14 2.84 7.32
N ASN A 137 15.53 2.12 8.28
CA ASN A 137 15.73 0.68 8.43
C ASN A 137 15.05 -0.11 7.31
N LYS A 138 13.80 0.23 7.00
CA LYS A 138 12.95 -0.52 6.07
C LYS A 138 13.30 -0.26 4.61
N ILE A 139 13.75 0.95 4.29
CA ILE A 139 14.09 1.41 2.94
C ILE A 139 15.56 1.89 2.93
N PRO A 140 16.53 0.97 3.12
CA PRO A 140 17.93 1.33 3.35
C PRO A 140 18.60 2.04 2.17
N GLN A 141 18.06 1.91 0.94
CA GLN A 141 18.55 2.59 -0.26
C GLN A 141 18.36 4.12 -0.25
N ILE A 142 17.45 4.65 0.59
CA ILE A 142 17.20 6.08 0.70
C ILE A 142 18.45 6.80 1.18
N ARG A 143 18.81 7.88 0.49
CA ARG A 143 19.93 8.79 0.81
C ARG A 143 19.43 10.11 1.38
N VAL A 144 18.27 10.58 0.94
CA VAL A 144 17.64 11.83 1.38
C VAL A 144 16.19 11.53 1.74
N LEU A 145 15.83 11.81 2.99
CA LEU A 145 14.47 11.68 3.52
C LEU A 145 13.99 13.03 4.02
N ASP A 146 12.85 13.50 3.51
CA ASP A 146 12.25 14.80 3.85
C ASP A 146 13.22 15.98 3.64
N PHE A 147 13.93 15.94 2.51
CA PHE A 147 14.99 16.89 2.14
C PHE A 147 16.17 16.93 3.13
N GLN A 148 16.28 15.96 4.03
CA GLN A 148 17.41 15.79 4.95
C GLN A 148 18.23 14.55 4.60
N LYS A 149 19.54 14.74 4.44
CA LYS A 149 20.47 13.64 4.20
C LYS A 149 20.41 12.62 5.35
N VAL A 150 20.30 11.34 5.00
CA VAL A 150 20.39 10.23 5.95
C VAL A 150 21.86 10.01 6.33
N LYS A 151 22.19 10.25 7.60
CA LYS A 151 23.55 10.12 8.12
C LYS A 151 23.84 8.68 8.58
N LEU A 152 25.12 8.32 8.60
CA LEU A 152 25.56 6.99 9.06
C LEU A 152 25.14 6.71 10.51
N LYS A 153 25.18 7.72 11.39
CA LYS A 153 24.74 7.63 12.78
C LYS A 153 23.28 7.14 12.88
N GLU A 154 22.40 7.73 12.08
CA GLU A 154 20.97 7.36 12.05
C GLU A 154 20.78 5.93 11.54
N ARG A 155 21.59 5.48 10.57
CA ARG A 155 21.56 4.09 10.09
C ARG A 155 21.94 3.10 11.19
N GLN A 156 23.00 3.39 11.93
CA GLN A 156 23.44 2.56 13.05
C GLN A 156 22.41 2.54 14.19
N GLU A 157 21.77 3.68 14.48
CA GLU A 157 20.69 3.77 15.46
C GLU A 157 19.47 2.97 15.04
N ALA A 158 19.04 3.09 13.77
CA ALA A 158 17.94 2.33 13.20
C ALA A 158 18.24 0.83 13.22
N GLU A 159 19.44 0.41 12.82
CA GLU A 159 19.86 -0.99 12.89
C GLU A 159 19.80 -1.51 14.33
N LYS A 160 20.38 -0.80 15.31
CA LYS A 160 20.34 -1.19 16.72
C LYS A 160 18.91 -1.32 17.25
N MET A 161 18.02 -0.39 16.90
CA MET A 161 16.64 -0.37 17.35
C MET A 161 15.83 -1.58 16.84
N PHE A 162 16.03 -1.97 15.58
CA PHE A 162 15.25 -3.02 14.94
C PHE A 162 15.97 -4.38 14.86
N LYS A 163 17.15 -4.52 15.49
CA LYS A 163 17.92 -5.78 15.52
C LYS A 163 17.32 -6.82 16.47
N GLY A 164 17.46 -8.09 16.09
CA GLY A 164 17.10 -9.24 16.92
C GLY A 164 15.59 -9.44 17.10
N LYS A 165 15.20 -10.41 17.93
CA LYS A 165 13.79 -10.80 18.12
C LYS A 165 12.91 -9.65 18.64
N ARG A 166 13.43 -8.86 19.59
CA ARG A 166 12.72 -7.72 20.18
C ARG A 166 12.53 -6.58 19.17
N GLY A 167 13.57 -6.24 18.41
CA GLY A 167 13.50 -5.21 17.37
C GLY A 167 12.55 -5.61 16.24
N ALA A 168 12.55 -6.88 15.84
CA ALA A 168 11.61 -7.41 14.86
C ALA A 168 10.15 -7.36 15.35
N GLN A 169 9.92 -7.63 16.64
CA GLN A 169 8.58 -7.51 17.24
C GLN A 169 8.14 -6.04 17.28
N LEU A 170 9.01 -5.13 17.72
CA LEU A 170 8.74 -3.69 17.70
C LEU A 170 8.40 -3.21 16.28
N ALA A 171 9.18 -3.63 15.27
CA ALA A 171 8.92 -3.30 13.88
C ALA A 171 7.53 -3.77 13.45
N LYS A 172 7.12 -5.00 13.79
CA LYS A 172 5.76 -5.50 13.50
C LYS A 172 4.67 -4.71 14.21
N ASP A 173 4.88 -4.35 15.47
CA ASP A 173 3.88 -3.65 16.28
C ASP A 173 3.62 -2.23 15.77
N ILE A 174 4.65 -1.57 15.21
CA ILE A 174 4.54 -0.21 14.65
C ILE A 174 4.25 -0.19 13.15
N ALA A 175 4.56 -1.27 12.41
CA ALA A 175 4.29 -1.44 10.97
C ALA A 175 2.83 -1.76 10.65
N LYS A 176 1.89 -1.14 11.37
CA LYS A 176 0.46 -1.25 11.04
C LYS A 176 0.24 -0.68 9.64
N ARG A 177 -0.74 -1.23 8.92
CA ARG A 177 -1.19 -0.71 7.62
C ARG A 177 -2.60 -0.16 7.77
N THR A 178 -2.88 0.90 7.03
CA THR A 178 -4.21 1.51 7.03
C THR A 178 -5.20 0.58 6.33
N LYS A 179 -6.32 0.30 6.99
CA LYS A 179 -7.42 -0.48 6.41
C LYS A 179 -8.36 0.43 5.63
N THR A 180 -7.92 0.95 4.49
CA THR A 180 -8.75 1.84 3.65
C THR A 180 -9.39 1.06 2.51
N PHE A 181 -10.73 1.12 2.43
CA PHE A 181 -11.45 0.69 1.25
C PHE A 181 -11.19 1.68 0.10
N THR A 182 -10.60 1.19 -0.98
CA THR A 182 -10.35 1.97 -2.20
C THR A 182 -11.12 1.30 -3.34
N PRO A 183 -12.19 1.93 -3.87
CA PRO A 183 -12.92 1.41 -5.02
C PRO A 183 -11.98 1.19 -6.20
N GLY A 184 -12.02 0.01 -6.83
CA GLY A 184 -11.16 -0.35 -7.97
C GLY A 184 -9.80 -0.97 -7.60
N ALA A 185 -9.40 -1.01 -6.32
CA ALA A 185 -8.29 -1.86 -5.91
C ALA A 185 -8.73 -3.33 -5.95
N ALA A 186 -7.87 -4.23 -6.47
CA ALA A 186 -8.06 -5.66 -6.31
C ALA A 186 -8.36 -5.96 -4.83
N LEU A 187 -9.49 -6.62 -4.57
CA LEU A 187 -9.81 -7.12 -3.24
C LEU A 187 -8.56 -7.87 -2.76
N GLN A 188 -8.03 -7.52 -1.58
CA GLN A 188 -7.14 -8.44 -0.89
C GLN A 188 -7.88 -9.77 -0.93
N ALA A 189 -7.22 -10.83 -1.40
CA ALA A 189 -7.83 -12.15 -1.40
C ALA A 189 -8.39 -12.34 0.01
N GLU A 190 -9.70 -12.20 0.16
CA GLU A 190 -10.34 -12.55 1.41
C GLU A 190 -9.88 -13.99 1.60
N LYS A 191 -9.42 -14.32 2.81
CA LYS A 191 -9.30 -15.73 3.17
C LYS A 191 -10.61 -16.33 2.69
N LYS A 192 -10.58 -17.16 1.63
CA LYS A 192 -11.77 -17.83 1.11
C LYS A 192 -12.46 -18.31 2.38
N LYS A 193 -13.73 -17.96 2.59
CA LYS A 193 -14.52 -18.59 3.64
C LYS A 193 -14.51 -20.07 3.28
N THR A 194 -13.52 -20.79 3.79
CA THR A 194 -13.40 -22.22 3.64
C THR A 194 -14.62 -22.77 4.34
N GLY A 195 -15.34 -23.69 3.69
CA GLY A 195 -16.43 -24.40 4.33
C GLY A 195 -15.97 -25.04 5.66
N PRO A 196 -16.91 -25.60 6.44
CA PRO A 196 -16.59 -26.31 7.67
C PRO A 196 -15.44 -27.30 7.44
N SER A 197 -14.48 -27.33 8.37
CA SER A 197 -13.35 -28.25 8.28
C SER A 197 -13.83 -29.70 8.28
N PRO A 198 -13.03 -30.68 7.81
CA PRO A 198 -13.42 -32.09 7.88
C PRO A 198 -13.85 -32.54 9.28
N ALA A 199 -13.19 -32.02 10.32
CA ALA A 199 -13.56 -32.26 11.72
C ALA A 199 -14.92 -31.63 12.10
N ASP A 200 -15.22 -30.44 11.59
CA ASP A 200 -16.53 -29.82 11.79
C ASP A 200 -17.65 -30.64 11.11
N VAL A 201 -17.39 -31.17 9.90
CA VAL A 201 -18.36 -32.03 9.19
C VAL A 201 -18.62 -33.32 9.96
N GLU A 202 -17.58 -33.90 10.57
CA GLU A 202 -17.70 -35.11 11.39
C GLU A 202 -18.47 -34.84 12.69
N ALA A 203 -18.22 -33.70 13.35
CA ALA A 203 -18.98 -33.28 14.52
C ALA A 203 -20.48 -33.09 14.20
N ILE A 204 -20.79 -32.49 13.05
CA ILE A 204 -22.18 -32.33 12.58
C ILE A 204 -22.83 -33.68 12.34
N LYS A 205 -22.14 -34.61 11.66
CA LYS A 205 -22.65 -35.97 11.41
C LYS A 205 -22.90 -36.73 12.72
N ASN A 206 -21.97 -36.65 13.66
CA ASN A 206 -22.10 -37.31 14.96
C ASN A 206 -23.24 -36.72 15.80
N ALA A 207 -23.42 -35.39 15.77
CA ALA A 207 -24.52 -34.73 16.48
C ALA A 207 -25.89 -35.14 15.90
N ILE A 208 -26.02 -35.24 14.57
CA ILE A 208 -27.25 -35.69 13.92
C ILE A 208 -27.50 -37.18 14.21
N ALA A 209 -26.47 -38.02 14.15
CA ALA A 209 -26.60 -39.47 14.39
C ALA A 209 -26.98 -39.80 15.84
N ASN A 210 -26.56 -38.98 16.81
CA ASN A 210 -26.85 -39.16 18.23
C ASN A 210 -28.15 -38.46 18.69
N ALA A 211 -28.88 -37.79 17.78
CA ALA A 211 -30.13 -37.12 18.12
C ALA A 211 -31.23 -38.15 18.43
N THR A 212 -31.79 -38.11 19.65
CA THR A 212 -32.79 -39.07 20.13
C THR A 212 -34.23 -38.65 19.89
N SER A 213 -34.45 -37.44 19.36
CA SER A 213 -35.79 -36.89 19.12
C SER A 213 -35.84 -35.99 17.90
N LEU A 214 -37.02 -35.88 17.30
CA LEU A 214 -37.26 -35.02 16.13
C LEU A 214 -37.04 -33.53 16.46
N ALA A 215 -37.39 -33.11 17.67
CA ALA A 215 -37.13 -31.77 18.18
C ALA A 215 -35.62 -31.44 18.25
N GLU A 216 -34.79 -32.43 18.59
CA GLU A 216 -33.33 -32.25 18.63
C GLU A 216 -32.73 -32.11 17.23
N VAL A 217 -33.27 -32.85 16.25
CA VAL A 217 -32.87 -32.71 14.84
C VAL A 217 -33.24 -31.33 14.29
N GLU A 218 -34.44 -30.82 14.60
CA GLU A 218 -34.86 -29.47 14.22
C GLU A 218 -33.99 -28.38 14.85
N ARG A 219 -33.62 -28.55 16.12
CA ARG A 219 -32.69 -27.66 16.83
C ARG A 219 -31.32 -27.62 16.15
N LEU A 220 -30.76 -28.79 15.80
CA LEU A 220 -29.50 -28.89 15.08
C LEU A 220 -29.57 -28.26 13.69
N ASN A 221 -30.67 -28.45 12.95
CA ASN A 221 -30.90 -27.80 11.66
C ASN A 221 -30.94 -26.27 11.79
N GLY A 222 -31.65 -25.74 12.80
CA GLY A 222 -31.69 -24.30 13.08
C GLY A 222 -30.31 -23.74 13.42
N LEU A 223 -29.51 -24.45 14.21
CA LEU A 223 -28.13 -24.09 14.53
C LEU A 223 -27.24 -24.02 13.28
N LEU A 224 -27.33 -25.01 12.40
CA LEU A 224 -26.58 -25.03 11.13
C LEU A 224 -27.00 -23.92 10.17
N GLN A 225 -28.30 -23.62 10.08
CA GLN A 225 -28.81 -22.49 9.30
C GLN A 225 -28.31 -21.15 9.82
N SER A 226 -28.13 -21.03 11.15
CA SER A 226 -27.53 -19.85 11.78
C SER A 226 -25.99 -19.81 11.69
N GLY A 227 -25.36 -20.80 11.05
CA GLY A 227 -23.91 -20.89 10.86
C GLY A 227 -23.13 -21.36 12.08
N GLN A 228 -23.79 -21.99 13.06
CA GLN A 228 -23.15 -22.52 14.26
C GLN A 228 -22.87 -24.01 14.11
N ILE A 229 -21.67 -24.43 14.52
CA ILE A 229 -21.23 -25.83 14.45
C ILE A 229 -21.38 -26.43 15.86
N PRO A 230 -22.14 -27.53 16.03
CA PRO A 230 -22.29 -28.20 17.31
C PRO A 230 -20.94 -28.57 17.93
N GLY A 231 -20.74 -28.22 19.20
CA GLY A 231 -19.50 -28.52 19.96
C GLY A 231 -18.38 -27.49 19.82
N ARG A 232 -18.55 -26.42 19.03
CA ARG A 232 -17.59 -25.31 18.94
C ARG A 232 -18.04 -24.15 19.83
N ASP A 233 -17.69 -24.19 21.11
CA ASP A 233 -17.92 -23.05 21.99
C ASP A 233 -17.16 -21.82 21.47
N LYS A 234 -17.84 -20.66 21.47
CA LYS A 234 -17.24 -19.36 21.13
C LYS A 234 -16.09 -19.10 22.10
N LYS A 235 -14.86 -19.45 21.72
CA LYS A 235 -13.68 -18.78 22.27
C LYS A 235 -13.77 -17.32 21.84
N GLN A 236 -14.20 -16.47 22.77
CA GLN A 236 -14.05 -15.03 22.71
C GLN A 236 -12.55 -14.71 22.57
N GLY A 237 -12.19 -13.87 21.61
CA GLY A 237 -10.84 -13.35 21.38
C GLY A 237 -10.45 -13.35 19.92
#